data_AF-A0A932T2X7-F1
#
_entry.id   AF-A0A932T2X7-F1
#
_cell.length_a   1.000
_cell.length_b   1.000
_cell.length_c   1.000
_cell.angle_alpha   90.00
_cell.angle_beta   90.00
_cell.angle_gamma   90.00
#
_symmetry.space_group_name_H-M   'P 1'
#
loop_
_entity.id
_entity.type
_entity.pdbx_description
1 polymer ?
#
loop_
_entity_poly.entity_id
_entity_poly.type
_entity_poly.pdbx_seq_one_letter_code
_entity_poly.pdbx_strand_id
1 'polypeptide(L)'
;MCAALMFVIGCSKGNAPPKLADPVPMEGTVKTTDGKPIVGATVIFHPKTQTQFHGAVGFTDDTGKYVLESDVGDGKTKKGIVPGQYSVTVNRLVKPDGTTLKRDPNVPPMNVGAKEEMPMKYASVNEMGLTFDVPAAGGTFDITIDMSAPQI
;
A
#
# COMPACT_ATOMS: atom_id res chain seq x y z
N MET A 1 -3.80 21.66 -62.56
CA MET A 1 -5.26 21.47 -62.73
C MET A 1 -5.58 20.05 -62.26
N CYS A 2 -6.48 19.90 -61.27
CA CYS A 2 -6.99 18.68 -60.61
C CYS A 2 -5.96 17.85 -59.79
N ALA A 3 -5.88 17.86 -58.45
CA ALA A 3 -6.86 17.78 -57.34
C ALA A 3 -7.53 16.40 -57.14
N ALA A 4 -7.26 15.77 -55.97
CA ALA A 4 -8.11 14.89 -55.12
C ALA A 4 -7.24 13.79 -54.44
N LEU A 5 -6.88 13.79 -53.14
CA LEU A 5 -7.60 13.74 -51.85
C LEU A 5 -8.05 12.32 -51.40
N MET A 6 -7.62 11.94 -50.17
CA MET A 6 -8.08 10.90 -49.20
C MET A 6 -6.84 10.14 -48.66
N PHE A 7 -6.15 10.53 -47.58
CA PHE A 7 -6.59 10.82 -46.20
C PHE A 7 -7.48 9.74 -45.59
N VAL A 8 -6.85 8.70 -45.04
CA VAL A 8 -7.41 7.92 -43.93
C VAL A 8 -6.41 7.96 -42.77
N ILE A 9 -6.37 9.10 -42.09
CA ILE A 9 -5.98 9.17 -40.69
C ILE A 9 -7.09 8.45 -39.91
N GLY A 10 -6.92 7.15 -39.73
CA GLY A 10 -7.57 6.46 -38.64
C GLY A 10 -6.95 6.96 -37.34
N CYS A 11 -7.49 8.06 -36.81
CA CYS A 11 -7.30 8.43 -35.41
C CYS A 11 -7.79 7.28 -34.56
N SER A 12 -6.87 6.41 -34.13
CA SER A 12 -7.08 5.63 -32.92
C SER A 12 -7.26 6.64 -31.79
N LYS A 13 -8.51 6.94 -31.46
CA LYS A 13 -8.86 7.45 -30.14
C LYS A 13 -8.39 6.39 -29.15
N GLY A 14 -7.14 6.53 -28.72
CA GLY A 14 -6.64 5.83 -27.56
C GLY A 14 -7.60 6.16 -26.44
N ASN A 15 -8.37 5.15 -26.02
CA ASN A 15 -9.17 5.24 -24.82
C ASN A 15 -8.16 5.44 -23.69
N ALA A 16 -7.89 6.71 -23.36
CA ALA A 16 -7.12 7.03 -22.19
C ALA A 16 -7.83 6.35 -21.01
N PRO A 17 -7.11 5.59 -20.18
CA PRO A 17 -7.71 4.99 -19.01
C PRO A 17 -8.47 6.06 -18.21
N PRO A 18 -9.65 5.72 -17.64
CA PRO A 18 -10.41 6.67 -16.84
C PRO A 18 -9.51 7.29 -15.77
N LYS A 19 -9.50 8.62 -15.71
CA LYS A 19 -8.65 9.36 -14.77
C LYS A 19 -8.96 8.91 -13.34
N LEU A 20 -7.97 8.37 -12.64
CA LEU A 20 -8.07 8.04 -11.23
C LEU A 20 -8.48 9.29 -10.45
N ALA A 21 -9.36 9.13 -9.46
CA ALA A 21 -9.73 10.21 -8.56
C ALA A 21 -8.49 10.70 -7.78
N ASP A 22 -8.52 11.96 -7.33
CA ASP A 22 -7.41 12.51 -6.60
C ASP A 22 -7.23 11.83 -5.22
N PRO A 23 -5.99 11.48 -4.83
CA PRO A 23 -5.71 10.94 -3.51
C PRO A 23 -6.08 11.92 -2.39
N VAL A 24 -6.59 11.38 -1.30
CA VAL A 24 -6.95 12.09 -0.07
C VAL A 24 -5.95 11.77 1.04
N PRO A 25 -5.66 12.70 1.97
CA PRO A 25 -4.68 12.48 3.02
C PRO A 25 -5.12 11.35 3.94
N MET A 26 -4.21 10.42 4.23
CA MET A 26 -4.53 9.28 5.06
C MET A 26 -3.29 8.84 5.85
N GLU A 27 -3.49 8.63 7.14
CA GLU A 27 -2.44 8.27 8.08
C GLU A 27 -2.98 7.34 9.18
N GLY A 28 -2.11 6.89 10.07
CA GLY A 28 -2.53 6.11 11.22
C GLY A 28 -1.34 5.66 12.05
N THR A 29 -1.64 4.82 13.03
CA THR A 29 -0.63 4.18 13.86
C THR A 29 -0.79 2.66 13.82
N VAL A 30 0.32 1.95 14.01
CA VAL A 30 0.32 0.50 14.20
C VAL A 30 0.92 0.19 15.56
N LYS A 31 0.13 -0.49 16.39
CA LYS A 31 0.53 -0.86 17.75
C LYS A 31 0.14 -2.30 18.03
N THR A 32 0.80 -2.92 18.99
CA THR A 32 0.39 -4.20 19.55
C THR A 32 -0.81 -4.03 20.49
N THR A 33 -1.48 -5.13 20.85
CA THR A 33 -2.56 -5.14 21.86
C THR A 33 -2.13 -4.68 23.24
N ASP A 34 -0.85 -4.79 23.60
CA ASP A 34 -0.26 -4.21 24.83
C ASP A 34 0.19 -2.74 24.66
N GLY A 35 -0.14 -2.12 23.53
CA GLY A 35 0.05 -0.68 23.28
C GLY A 35 1.46 -0.28 22.82
N LYS A 36 2.36 -1.24 22.57
CA LYS A 36 3.70 -0.95 22.06
C LYS A 36 3.63 -0.57 20.58
N PRO A 37 4.39 0.45 20.13
CA PRO A 37 4.44 0.79 18.72
C PRO A 37 5.13 -0.31 17.91
N ILE A 38 4.60 -0.61 16.73
CA ILE A 38 5.23 -1.50 15.77
C ILE A 38 6.05 -0.65 14.80
N VAL A 39 7.37 -0.69 14.96
CA VAL A 39 8.33 0.15 14.22
C VAL A 39 8.85 -0.58 12.98
N GLY A 40 8.94 0.14 11.86
CA GLY A 40 9.47 -0.38 10.59
C GLY A 40 8.55 -1.39 9.90
N ALA A 41 7.26 -1.38 10.21
CA ALA A 41 6.26 -2.11 9.46
C ALA A 41 5.89 -1.39 8.17
N THR A 42 5.53 -2.16 7.16
CA THR A 42 4.95 -1.71 5.90
C THR A 42 3.45 -1.97 5.95
N VAL A 43 2.64 -0.92 5.83
CA VAL A 43 1.19 -1.00 5.75
C VAL A 43 0.80 -0.84 4.28
N ILE A 44 0.05 -1.80 3.73
CA ILE A 44 -0.30 -1.81 2.31
C ILE A 44 -1.83 -1.87 2.18
N PHE A 45 -2.38 -0.95 1.39
CA PHE A 45 -3.79 -0.88 1.05
C PHE A 45 -3.98 -1.41 -0.37
N HIS A 46 -4.57 -2.59 -0.48
CA HIS A 46 -4.83 -3.30 -1.73
C HIS A 46 -6.26 -2.99 -2.20
N PRO A 47 -6.45 -2.30 -3.34
CA PRO A 47 -7.78 -1.93 -3.82
C PRO A 47 -8.61 -3.17 -4.15
N LYS A 48 -9.85 -3.23 -3.67
CA LYS A 48 -10.76 -4.35 -3.98
C LYS A 48 -11.45 -4.23 -5.34
N THR A 49 -11.64 -3.01 -5.83
CA THR A 49 -12.51 -2.73 -6.99
C THR A 49 -11.81 -1.96 -8.12
N GLN A 50 -10.60 -1.45 -7.91
CA GLN A 50 -9.89 -0.60 -8.87
C GLN A 50 -8.71 -1.36 -9.49
N THR A 51 -8.85 -1.77 -10.75
CA THR A 51 -7.87 -2.62 -11.45
C THR A 51 -6.65 -1.87 -11.99
N GLN A 52 -6.72 -0.54 -12.09
CA GLN A 52 -5.65 0.32 -12.61
C GLN A 52 -4.87 1.07 -11.52
N PHE A 53 -5.29 0.92 -10.26
CA PHE A 53 -4.66 1.54 -9.11
C PHE A 53 -3.82 0.49 -8.39
N HIS A 54 -2.54 0.77 -8.15
CA HIS A 54 -1.64 -0.17 -7.48
C HIS A 54 -1.78 -0.16 -5.94
N GLY A 55 -2.69 0.66 -5.41
CA GLY A 55 -2.88 0.81 -3.97
C GLY A 55 -2.05 1.94 -3.37
N ALA A 56 -1.96 1.92 -2.04
CA ALA A 56 -1.10 2.84 -1.30
C ALA A 56 -0.29 2.11 -0.24
N VAL A 57 0.87 2.65 0.08
CA VAL A 57 1.82 2.08 1.04
C VAL A 57 2.18 3.13 2.08
N GLY A 58 2.30 2.72 3.33
CA GLY A 58 2.86 3.52 4.41
C GLY A 58 3.93 2.73 5.17
N PHE A 59 4.89 3.45 5.75
CA PHE A 59 5.94 2.86 6.58
C PHE A 59 5.82 3.43 7.99
N THR A 60 5.89 2.57 9.01
CA THR A 60 5.80 3.03 10.39
C THR A 60 7.13 3.56 10.90
N ASP A 61 7.09 4.72 11.53
CA ASP A 61 8.23 5.34 12.20
C ASP A 61 8.49 4.74 13.60
N ASP A 62 9.37 5.37 14.38
CA ASP A 62 9.73 4.97 15.74
C ASP A 62 8.57 5.11 16.75
N THR A 63 7.53 5.87 16.41
CA THR A 63 6.28 5.97 17.18
C THR A 63 5.19 5.02 16.69
N GLY A 64 5.45 4.26 15.63
CA GLY A 64 4.48 3.39 14.97
C GLY A 64 3.55 4.14 14.02
N LYS A 65 3.77 5.44 13.76
CA LYS A 65 2.92 6.25 12.87
C LYS A 65 3.31 6.01 11.41
N TYR A 66 2.32 5.93 10.54
CA TYR A 66 2.49 5.85 9.10
C TYR A 66 1.66 6.92 8.38
N VAL A 67 2.10 7.29 7.18
CA VAL A 67 1.35 8.14 6.24
C VAL A 67 1.31 7.38 4.92
N LEU A 68 0.14 7.33 4.27
CA LEU A 68 -0.01 6.62 3.01
C LEU A 68 0.48 7.45 1.84
N GLU A 69 1.16 6.78 0.92
CA GLU A 69 1.51 7.28 -0.40
C GLU A 69 1.02 6.28 -1.46
N SER A 70 0.30 6.81 -2.45
CA SER A 70 -0.20 6.05 -3.59
C SER A 70 0.84 5.97 -4.69
N ASP A 71 0.95 4.81 -5.32
CA ASP A 71 1.55 4.72 -6.65
C ASP A 71 0.51 5.20 -7.67
N VAL A 72 0.85 6.26 -8.39
CA VAL A 72 -0.02 6.89 -9.41
C VAL A 72 0.40 6.51 -10.84
N GLY A 73 1.24 5.49 -10.99
CA GLY A 73 1.77 5.03 -12.27
C GLY A 73 3.06 5.73 -12.69
N ASP A 74 3.71 5.19 -13.72
CA ASP A 74 4.95 5.71 -14.30
C ASP A 74 6.11 5.91 -13.30
N GLY A 75 6.13 5.10 -12.23
CA GLY A 75 7.13 5.19 -11.16
C GLY A 75 6.98 6.41 -10.26
N LYS A 76 5.81 7.07 -10.26
CA LYS A 76 5.53 8.25 -9.44
C LYS A 76 4.66 7.89 -8.25
N THR A 77 4.97 8.49 -7.10
CA THR A 77 4.12 8.41 -5.91
C THR A 77 3.46 9.76 -5.60
N LYS A 78 2.28 9.72 -5.01
CA LYS A 78 1.55 10.90 -4.50
C LYS A 78 1.07 10.62 -3.09
N LYS A 79 1.23 11.59 -2.18
CA LYS A 79 0.71 11.48 -0.82
C LYS A 79 -0.80 11.25 -0.81
N GLY A 80 -1.24 10.41 0.11
CA GLY A 80 -2.64 10.01 0.26
C GLY A 80 -2.99 8.73 -0.48
N ILE A 81 -4.28 8.42 -0.48
CA ILE A 81 -4.88 7.25 -1.13
C ILE A 81 -6.17 7.65 -1.83
N VAL A 82 -6.50 6.99 -2.94
CA VAL A 82 -7.78 7.19 -3.63
C VAL A 82 -8.93 6.67 -2.75
N PRO A 83 -10.04 7.41 -2.56
CA PRO A 83 -11.20 6.91 -1.82
C PRO A 83 -11.74 5.57 -2.34
N GLY A 84 -12.27 4.73 -1.44
CA GLY A 84 -12.86 3.43 -1.78
C GLY A 84 -12.47 2.29 -0.84
N GLN A 85 -12.79 1.06 -1.23
CA GLN A 85 -12.63 -0.13 -0.40
C GLN A 85 -11.30 -0.87 -0.62
N TYR A 86 -10.65 -1.20 0.49
CA TYR A 86 -9.33 -1.84 0.51
C TYR A 86 -9.30 -3.07 1.41
N SER A 87 -8.51 -4.06 1.02
CA SER A 87 -7.89 -5.00 1.95
C SER A 87 -6.60 -4.38 2.46
N VAL A 88 -6.31 -4.50 3.75
CA VAL A 88 -5.12 -3.90 4.36
C VAL A 88 -4.22 -5.02 4.89
N THR A 89 -2.93 -4.94 4.57
CA THR A 89 -1.91 -5.82 5.14
C THR A 89 -0.88 -5.01 5.91
N VAL A 90 -0.29 -5.65 6.93
CA VAL A 90 0.80 -5.11 7.73
C VAL A 90 1.90 -6.16 7.74
N ASN A 91 3.06 -5.80 7.20
CA ASN A 91 4.23 -6.65 7.07
C ASN A 91 5.40 -6.05 7.84
N ARG A 92 6.14 -6.85 8.61
CA ARG A 92 7.34 -6.40 9.31
C ARG A 92 8.41 -7.45 9.19
N LEU A 93 9.46 -7.10 8.45
CA LEU A 93 10.64 -7.94 8.32
C LEU A 93 11.60 -7.63 9.47
N VAL A 94 12.01 -8.68 10.17
CA VAL A 94 13.04 -8.64 11.21
C VAL A 94 14.21 -9.53 10.84
N LYS A 95 15.39 -9.24 11.37
CA LYS A 95 16.55 -10.13 11.25
C LYS A 95 16.31 -11.44 12.01
N PRO A 96 17.11 -12.50 11.76
CA PRO A 96 17.03 -13.74 12.53
C PRO A 96 17.17 -13.57 14.05
N ASP A 97 17.86 -12.52 14.50
CA ASP A 97 18.04 -12.16 15.91
C ASP A 97 16.84 -11.38 16.51
N GLY A 98 15.78 -11.14 15.74
CA GLY A 98 14.58 -10.41 16.14
C GLY A 98 14.70 -8.88 16.08
N THR A 99 15.86 -8.34 15.69
CA THR A 99 16.02 -6.88 15.57
C THR A 99 15.36 -6.35 14.30
N THR A 100 14.85 -5.11 14.37
CA THR A 100 14.23 -4.43 13.23
C THR A 100 15.17 -4.41 12.03
N LEU A 101 14.68 -4.86 10.87
CA LEU A 101 15.41 -4.73 9.63
C LEU A 101 15.37 -3.27 9.15
N LYS A 102 16.52 -2.60 9.10
CA LYS A 102 16.62 -1.31 8.42
C LYS A 102 16.57 -1.56 6.91
N ARG A 103 15.69 -0.85 6.21
CA ARG A 103 15.57 -0.93 4.76
C ARG A 103 16.85 -0.39 4.11
N ASP A 104 17.55 -1.25 3.38
CA ASP A 104 18.65 -0.88 2.51
C ASP A 104 18.24 -1.19 1.07
N PRO A 105 18.15 -0.19 0.18
CA PRO A 105 17.77 -0.43 -1.21
C PRO A 105 18.77 -1.31 -1.98
N ASN A 106 20.00 -1.47 -1.51
CA ASN A 106 21.04 -2.27 -2.15
C ASN A 106 21.15 -3.70 -1.59
N VAL A 107 20.49 -3.98 -0.47
CA VAL A 107 20.55 -5.29 0.19
C VAL A 107 19.12 -5.85 0.28
N PRO A 108 18.75 -6.80 -0.61
CA PRO A 108 17.48 -7.49 -0.50
C PRO A 108 17.32 -8.16 0.87
N PRO A 109 16.13 -8.10 1.50
CA PRO A 109 15.91 -8.70 2.82
C PRO A 109 16.26 -10.20 2.91
N MET A 110 16.13 -10.94 1.81
CA MET A 110 16.49 -12.35 1.75
C MET A 110 18.00 -12.59 1.98
N ASN A 111 18.87 -11.67 1.56
CA ASN A 111 20.32 -11.81 1.70
C ASN A 111 20.79 -11.74 3.16
N VAL A 112 19.94 -11.21 4.06
CA VAL A 112 20.21 -11.13 5.50
C VAL A 112 19.35 -12.10 6.31
N GLY A 113 18.67 -13.04 5.64
CA GLY A 113 17.81 -14.03 6.29
C GLY A 113 16.62 -13.42 7.03
N ALA A 114 16.13 -12.26 6.58
CA ALA A 114 15.01 -11.61 7.23
C ALA A 114 13.76 -12.49 7.21
N LYS A 115 12.96 -12.40 8.28
CA LYS A 115 11.72 -13.16 8.45
C LYS A 115 10.57 -12.21 8.68
N GLU A 116 9.41 -12.59 8.16
CA GLU A 116 8.14 -11.95 8.53
C GLU A 116 7.84 -12.26 10.00
N GLU A 117 7.46 -11.23 10.75
CA GLU A 117 7.14 -11.29 12.17
C GLU A 117 5.65 -11.00 12.44
N MET A 118 4.89 -10.61 11.41
CA MET A 118 3.47 -10.34 11.55
C MET A 118 2.65 -11.63 11.42
N PRO A 119 1.64 -11.86 12.29
CA PRO A 119 0.71 -12.97 12.14
C PRO A 119 0.06 -12.98 10.76
N MET A 120 -0.23 -14.17 10.22
CA MET A 120 -0.74 -14.33 8.84
C MET A 120 -2.01 -13.53 8.57
N LYS A 121 -2.88 -13.41 9.59
CA LYS A 121 -4.11 -12.61 9.52
C LYS A 121 -3.85 -11.19 9.04
N TYR A 122 -2.71 -10.60 9.43
CA TYR A 122 -2.33 -9.23 9.10
C TYR A 122 -1.33 -9.17 7.94
N ALA A 123 -0.45 -10.16 7.79
CA ALA A 123 0.62 -10.15 6.79
C ALA A 123 0.16 -10.43 5.34
N SER A 124 -1.03 -11.01 5.17
CA SER A 124 -1.54 -11.48 3.87
C SER A 124 -2.95 -11.00 3.59
N VAL A 125 -3.31 -10.80 2.31
CA VAL A 125 -4.71 -10.57 1.92
C VAL A 125 -5.49 -11.87 2.11
N ASN A 126 -6.44 -11.86 3.04
CA ASN A 126 -7.25 -13.02 3.39
C ASN A 126 -8.64 -12.58 3.89
N GLU A 127 -9.58 -13.52 4.02
CA GLU A 127 -10.96 -13.24 4.43
C GLU A 127 -11.08 -12.69 5.86
N MET A 128 -10.17 -13.10 6.76
CA MET A 128 -10.11 -12.62 8.15
C MET A 128 -9.22 -11.38 8.31
N GLY A 129 -8.68 -10.86 7.20
CA GLY A 129 -7.74 -9.76 7.19
C GLY A 129 -8.38 -8.42 7.48
N LEU A 130 -7.55 -7.39 7.59
CA LEU A 130 -8.02 -6.02 7.78
C LEU A 130 -8.67 -5.52 6.50
N THR A 131 -9.77 -4.78 6.65
CA THR A 131 -10.39 -4.06 5.54
C THR A 131 -10.68 -2.63 6.00
N PHE A 132 -10.64 -1.70 5.06
CA PHE A 132 -10.92 -0.30 5.35
C PHE A 132 -11.61 0.36 4.15
N ASP A 133 -12.63 1.17 4.43
CA ASP A 133 -13.26 2.04 3.45
C ASP A 133 -12.72 3.46 3.63
N VAL A 134 -11.92 3.91 2.67
CA VAL A 134 -11.29 5.22 2.69
C VAL A 134 -12.34 6.29 2.36
N PRO A 135 -12.65 7.20 3.30
CA PRO A 135 -13.62 8.25 3.05
C PRO A 135 -13.11 9.27 2.01
N ALA A 136 -14.04 9.94 1.33
CA ALA A 136 -13.71 10.99 0.36
C ALA A 136 -12.97 12.21 0.96
N ALA A 137 -12.98 12.37 2.28
CA ALA A 137 -12.25 13.44 2.97
C ALA A 137 -10.84 13.02 3.43
N GLY A 138 -10.48 11.73 3.30
CA GLY A 138 -9.33 11.15 3.98
C GLY A 138 -9.61 10.89 5.46
N GLY A 139 -8.56 10.72 6.27
CA GLY A 139 -8.69 10.49 7.70
C GLY A 139 -7.57 9.68 8.34
N THR A 140 -7.93 8.92 9.38
CA THR A 140 -7.01 8.12 10.18
C THR A 140 -7.48 6.67 10.27
N PHE A 141 -6.55 5.72 10.16
CA PHE A 141 -6.80 4.29 10.38
C PHE A 141 -5.76 3.70 11.33
N ASP A 142 -6.10 3.63 12.61
CA ASP A 142 -5.24 3.01 13.61
C ASP A 142 -5.42 1.50 13.63
N ILE A 143 -4.31 0.76 13.69
CA ILE A 143 -4.26 -0.68 13.60
C ILE A 143 -3.67 -1.24 14.90
N THR A 144 -4.43 -2.15 15.52
CA THR A 144 -3.95 -2.93 16.67
C THR A 144 -3.67 -4.36 16.23
N ILE A 145 -2.46 -4.83 16.49
CA ILE A 145 -1.97 -6.16 16.11
C ILE A 145 -1.90 -7.05 17.36
N ASP A 146 -2.55 -8.20 17.28
CA ASP A 146 -2.38 -9.27 18.25
C ASP A 146 -1.23 -10.18 17.83
N MET A 147 -0.05 -9.98 18.45
CA MET A 147 1.16 -10.76 18.15
C MET A 147 1.08 -12.21 18.63
N SER A 148 0.05 -12.60 19.40
CA SER A 148 -0.15 -14.00 19.82
C SER A 148 -0.84 -14.85 18.75
N ALA A 149 -1.39 -14.21 17.70
CA ALA A 149 -2.02 -14.92 16.60
C ALA A 149 -0.99 -15.75 15.79
N PRO A 150 -1.42 -16.85 15.14
CA PRO A 150 -0.53 -17.71 14.37
C PRO A 150 0.23 -16.98 13.25
N GLN A 151 1.53 -17.26 13.19
CA GLN A 151 2.47 -16.70 12.22
C GLN A 151 2.53 -17.53 10.92
N ILE A 152 2.05 -18.78 10.95
CA ILE A 152 1.98 -19.76 9.86
C ILE A 152 0.83 -20.75 10.08
#